data_AF-A0A7Y5TWF8-F1
#
_entry.id   AF-A0A7Y5TWF8-F1
#
_cell.length_a   1.000
_cell.length_b   1.000
_cell.length_c   1.000
_cell.angle_alpha   90.00
_cell.angle_beta   90.00
_cell.angle_gamma   90.00
#
_symmetry.space_group_name_H-M   'P 1'
#
loop_
_entity.id
_entity.type
_entity.pdbx_description
1 polymer ?
#
loop_
_entity_poly.entity_id
_entity_poly.type
_entity_poly.pdbx_seq_one_letter_code
_entity_poly.pdbx_strand_id
1 'polypeptide(L)'
;MQQPVVAPPAAPAAPATPPVLRITTGDGGPTAIYRAQVAMRKELGDQLERLQSTRRELASSLNDGDLGAAARTGIEARIATTDARIAAMDKQIADADAAVARAAGIPGAVVEEPPPMFIDRPGPPEEAFVIGGLFIVCAILPISIAFARRIWRRSAAAVASLPQELMDRLTRLDQAVDAIAVEVERVGEGQRFMTRVLAEKPGAAAALGAAAEQQRERR
;
A
#
# COMPACT_ATOMS: atom_id res chain seq x y z
N MET A 1 35.86 90.91 8.01
CA MET A 1 36.95 90.09 8.60
C MET A 1 36.30 88.90 9.29
N GLN A 2 36.07 87.79 8.57
CA GLN A 2 35.53 86.53 9.12
C GLN A 2 36.68 85.53 9.26
N GLN A 3 36.95 85.08 10.47
CA GLN A 3 37.92 84.03 10.76
C GLN A 3 37.32 82.65 10.43
N PRO A 4 38.04 81.74 9.76
CA PRO A 4 37.61 80.36 9.63
C PRO A 4 37.90 79.57 10.91
N VAL A 5 36.88 78.86 11.41
CA VAL A 5 37.00 77.89 12.51
C VAL A 5 37.72 76.64 12.00
N VAL A 6 38.82 76.28 12.65
CA VAL A 6 39.59 75.05 12.39
C VAL A 6 38.98 73.92 13.22
N ALA A 7 38.58 72.83 12.56
CA ALA A 7 38.07 71.62 13.19
C ALA A 7 39.20 70.79 13.86
N PRO A 8 38.95 70.12 14.99
CA PRO A 8 39.97 69.34 15.70
C PRO A 8 40.37 68.04 14.96
N PRO A 9 41.60 67.54 15.17
CA PRO A 9 42.11 66.36 14.47
C PRO A 9 41.39 65.08 14.90
N ALA A 10 41.02 64.26 13.91
CA ALA A 10 40.39 62.96 14.11
C ALA A 10 41.33 61.98 14.84
N ALA A 11 40.79 61.29 15.85
CA ALA A 11 41.50 60.26 16.60
C ALA A 11 41.87 59.05 15.72
N PRO A 12 43.01 58.38 15.98
CA PRO A 12 43.44 57.21 15.22
C PRO A 12 42.45 56.04 15.40
N ALA A 13 42.05 55.44 14.29
CA ALA A 13 41.16 54.29 14.25
C ALA A 13 41.77 53.09 15.01
N ALA A 14 40.99 52.48 15.90
CA ALA A 14 41.35 51.26 16.60
C ALA A 14 41.58 50.10 15.59
N PRO A 15 42.50 49.16 15.88
CA PRO A 15 42.78 48.03 15.00
C PRO A 15 41.54 47.15 14.83
N ALA A 16 41.19 46.88 13.57
CA ALA A 16 40.09 45.99 13.24
C ALA A 16 40.35 44.60 13.80
N THR A 17 39.44 44.11 14.64
CA THR A 17 39.40 42.71 15.05
C THR A 17 39.27 41.83 13.80
N PRO A 18 40.07 40.75 13.66
CA PRO A 18 39.98 39.88 12.50
C PRO A 18 38.58 39.25 12.42
N PRO A 19 37.99 39.12 11.22
CA PRO A 19 36.68 38.51 11.07
C PRO A 19 36.74 37.05 11.51
N VAL A 20 36.00 36.71 12.57
CA VAL A 20 35.74 35.33 12.94
C VAL A 20 34.70 34.79 11.95
N LEU A 21 35.12 33.94 11.01
CA LEU A 21 34.19 33.23 10.13
C LEU A 21 33.33 32.28 10.98
N ARG A 22 32.08 32.67 11.21
CA ARG A 22 31.04 31.74 11.68
C ARG A 22 30.52 30.96 10.48
N ILE A 23 31.00 29.73 10.32
CA ILE A 23 30.39 28.78 9.38
C ILE A 23 29.07 28.34 10.01
N THR A 24 27.95 28.80 9.44
CA THR A 24 26.63 28.31 9.81
C THR A 24 26.50 26.87 9.30
N THR A 25 26.25 25.93 10.20
CA THR A 25 25.89 24.54 9.91
C THR A 25 24.51 24.50 9.23
N GLY A 26 24.44 24.90 7.96
CA GLY A 26 23.37 24.53 7.05
C GLY A 26 23.74 23.25 6.29
N ASP A 27 22.81 22.71 5.51
CA ASP A 27 22.90 21.46 4.72
C ASP A 27 24.13 21.28 3.80
N GLY A 28 25.07 22.24 3.78
CA GLY A 28 26.38 22.18 3.10
C GLY A 28 27.60 22.35 4.01
N GLY A 29 27.47 22.17 5.34
CA GLY A 29 28.61 22.28 6.27
C GLY A 29 29.68 21.20 6.06
N PRO A 30 30.89 21.37 6.62
CA PRO A 30 31.99 20.40 6.48
C PRO A 30 31.59 18.95 6.81
N THR A 31 30.73 18.78 7.82
CA THR A 31 30.18 17.49 8.22
C THR A 31 29.27 16.87 7.15
N ALA A 32 28.42 17.69 6.51
CA ALA A 32 27.53 17.23 5.44
C ALA A 32 28.34 16.78 4.21
N ILE A 33 29.38 17.54 3.84
CA ILE A 33 30.29 17.20 2.74
C ILE A 33 31.01 15.88 3.03
N TYR A 34 31.56 15.71 4.24
CA TYR A 34 32.20 14.47 4.64
C TYR A 34 31.24 13.28 4.59
N ARG A 35 30.02 13.41 5.15
CA ARG A 35 28.99 12.36 5.11
C ARG A 35 28.60 11.99 3.67
N ALA A 36 28.47 12.97 2.79
CA ALA A 36 28.18 12.73 1.37
C ALA A 36 29.29 11.92 0.68
N GLN A 37 30.57 12.26 0.94
CA GLN A 37 31.71 11.51 0.39
C GLN A 37 31.75 10.07 0.91
N VAL A 38 31.49 9.87 2.21
CA VAL A 38 31.42 8.52 2.81
C VAL A 38 30.29 7.70 2.19
N ALA A 39 29.12 8.31 1.97
CA ALA A 39 27.98 7.66 1.34
C ALA A 39 28.28 7.28 -0.12
N MET A 40 28.90 8.17 -0.89
CA MET A 40 29.31 7.90 -2.28
C MET A 40 30.32 6.74 -2.34
N ARG A 41 31.36 6.74 -1.49
CA ARG A 41 32.32 5.64 -1.41
C ARG A 41 31.64 4.31 -1.10
N LYS A 42 30.69 4.31 -0.16
CA LYS A 42 29.93 3.12 0.21
C LYS A 42 29.15 2.56 -0.99
N GLU A 43 28.41 3.42 -1.70
CA GLU A 43 27.65 3.02 -2.89
C GLU A 43 28.56 2.41 -3.98
N LEU A 44 29.75 2.98 -4.22
CA LEU A 44 30.73 2.40 -5.16
C LEU A 44 31.21 1.00 -4.71
N GLY A 45 31.42 0.81 -3.41
CA GLY A 45 31.74 -0.50 -2.83
C GLY A 45 30.62 -1.52 -3.05
N ASP A 46 29.37 -1.14 -2.80
CA ASP A 46 28.20 -1.99 -3.01
C ASP A 46 28.05 -2.35 -4.51
N GLN A 47 28.36 -1.43 -5.42
CA GLN A 47 28.37 -1.69 -6.87
C GLN A 47 29.49 -2.64 -7.29
N LEU A 48 30.69 -2.50 -6.72
CA LEU A 48 31.81 -3.41 -6.95
C LEU A 48 31.45 -4.84 -6.51
N GLU A 49 30.84 -5.00 -5.34
CA GLU A 49 30.41 -6.30 -4.83
C GLU A 49 29.41 -6.99 -5.78
N ARG A 50 28.43 -6.24 -6.30
CA ARG A 50 27.47 -6.75 -7.30
C ARG A 50 28.17 -7.20 -8.59
N LEU A 51 29.16 -6.44 -9.07
CA LEU A 51 29.95 -6.82 -10.26
C LEU A 51 30.77 -8.08 -9.99
N GLN A 52 31.39 -8.20 -8.82
CA GLN A 52 32.14 -9.38 -8.41
C GLN A 52 31.24 -10.62 -8.25
N SER A 53 30.01 -10.47 -7.74
CA SER A 53 29.03 -11.57 -7.73
C SER A 53 28.68 -12.02 -9.14
N THR A 54 28.34 -11.06 -10.01
CA THR A 54 28.01 -11.33 -11.43
C THR A 54 29.17 -12.06 -12.12
N ARG A 55 30.41 -11.65 -11.88
CA ARG A 55 31.60 -12.31 -12.43
C ARG A 55 31.70 -13.76 -11.97
N ARG A 56 31.51 -14.04 -10.68
CA ARG A 56 31.55 -15.40 -10.11
C ARG A 56 30.46 -16.29 -10.70
N GLU A 57 29.26 -15.76 -10.89
CA GLU A 57 28.15 -16.49 -11.51
C GLU A 57 28.43 -16.84 -12.98
N LEU A 58 28.97 -15.89 -13.75
CA LEU A 58 29.39 -16.13 -15.14
C LEU A 58 30.51 -17.17 -15.23
N ALA A 59 31.50 -17.10 -14.34
CA ALA A 59 32.58 -18.07 -14.27
C ALA A 59 32.08 -19.47 -13.87
N SER A 60 31.14 -19.56 -12.93
CA SER A 60 30.49 -20.83 -12.56
C SER A 60 29.73 -21.42 -13.74
N SER A 61 29.03 -20.58 -14.51
CA SER A 61 28.28 -21.02 -15.71
C SER A 61 29.20 -21.64 -16.76
N LEU A 62 30.43 -21.12 -16.94
CA LEU A 62 31.42 -21.70 -17.85
C LEU A 62 31.87 -23.10 -17.43
N ASN A 63 31.89 -23.38 -16.13
CA ASN A 63 32.35 -24.66 -15.58
C ASN A 63 31.27 -25.76 -15.59
N ASP A 64 30.00 -25.41 -15.81
CA ASP A 64 28.85 -26.34 -15.72
C ASP A 64 28.76 -27.33 -16.91
N GLY A 65 29.72 -27.29 -17.84
CA GLY A 65 29.98 -28.37 -18.82
C GLY A 65 29.01 -28.50 -20.01
N ASP A 66 27.73 -28.11 -19.86
CA ASP A 66 26.66 -28.34 -20.85
C ASP A 66 26.43 -27.16 -21.83
N LEU A 67 27.46 -26.35 -22.07
CA LEU A 67 27.38 -25.15 -22.92
C LEU A 67 27.98 -25.38 -24.31
N GLY A 68 27.20 -25.05 -25.35
CA GLY A 68 27.70 -24.98 -26.74
C GLY A 68 28.79 -23.92 -26.93
N ALA A 69 29.65 -24.09 -27.95
CA ALA A 69 30.82 -23.23 -28.18
C ALA A 69 30.47 -21.73 -28.31
N ALA A 70 29.39 -21.38 -29.01
CA ALA A 70 28.95 -20.00 -29.14
C ALA A 70 28.52 -19.37 -27.80
N ALA A 71 27.85 -20.14 -26.94
CA ALA A 71 27.44 -19.69 -25.61
C ALA A 71 28.65 -19.46 -24.70
N ARG A 72 29.65 -20.35 -24.76
CA ARG A 72 30.92 -20.21 -24.06
C ARG A 72 31.63 -18.91 -24.45
N THR A 73 31.81 -18.66 -25.74
CA THR A 73 32.43 -17.43 -26.24
C THR A 73 31.66 -16.17 -25.82
N GLY A 74 30.33 -16.22 -25.81
CA GLY A 74 29.49 -15.11 -25.35
C GLY A 74 29.69 -14.80 -23.86
N ILE A 75 29.78 -15.83 -23.01
CA ILE A 75 30.02 -15.65 -21.56
C ILE A 75 31.44 -15.15 -21.31
N GLU A 76 32.45 -15.67 -22.00
CA GLU A 76 33.84 -15.18 -21.92
C GLU A 76 33.93 -13.68 -22.23
N ALA A 77 33.26 -13.22 -23.29
CA ALA A 77 33.20 -11.80 -23.64
C ALA A 77 32.49 -10.94 -22.55
N ARG A 78 31.43 -11.47 -21.93
CA ARG A 78 30.76 -10.81 -20.80
C ARG A 78 31.66 -10.75 -19.57
N ILE A 79 32.43 -11.79 -19.28
CA ILE A 79 33.41 -11.77 -18.19
C ILE A 79 34.47 -10.71 -18.43
N ALA A 80 35.05 -10.64 -19.63
CA ALA A 80 36.03 -9.61 -19.97
C ALA A 80 35.47 -8.18 -19.81
N THR A 81 34.20 -7.98 -20.20
CA THR A 81 33.51 -6.70 -20.00
C THR A 81 33.29 -6.38 -18.52
N THR A 82 32.88 -7.36 -17.72
CA THR A 82 32.70 -7.20 -16.26
C THR A 82 34.03 -6.91 -15.57
N ASP A 83 35.11 -7.58 -15.97
CA ASP A 83 36.45 -7.38 -15.41
C ASP A 83 36.98 -5.97 -15.70
N ALA A 84 36.75 -5.44 -16.91
CA ALA A 84 37.06 -4.06 -17.23
C ALA A 84 36.26 -3.06 -16.36
N ARG A 85 34.99 -3.34 -16.09
CA ARG A 85 34.15 -2.51 -15.20
C ARG A 85 34.61 -2.58 -13.74
N ILE A 86 35.01 -3.76 -13.26
CA ILE A 86 35.58 -3.94 -11.92
C ILE A 86 36.83 -3.07 -11.77
N ALA A 87 37.78 -3.16 -12.70
CA ALA A 87 39.00 -2.37 -12.66
C ALA A 87 38.74 -0.84 -12.71
N ALA A 88 37.75 -0.41 -13.50
CA ALA A 88 37.33 0.99 -13.54
C ALA A 88 36.70 1.43 -12.21
N MET A 89 35.88 0.57 -11.58
CA MET A 89 35.24 0.83 -10.29
C MET A 89 36.26 0.90 -9.15
N ASP A 90 37.26 0.02 -9.14
CA ASP A 90 38.35 0.05 -8.16
C ASP A 90 39.09 1.38 -8.17
N LYS A 91 39.33 1.94 -9.37
CA LYS A 91 39.93 3.27 -9.51
C LYS A 91 39.02 4.37 -8.94
N GLN A 92 37.72 4.32 -9.21
CA GLN A 92 36.76 5.29 -8.66
C GLN A 92 36.69 5.23 -7.14
N ILE A 93 36.78 4.02 -6.56
CA ILE A 93 36.85 3.84 -5.10
C ILE A 93 38.11 4.50 -4.54
N ALA A 94 39.27 4.31 -5.16
CA ALA A 94 40.51 4.96 -4.72
C ALA A 94 40.41 6.51 -4.77
N ASP A 95 39.79 7.06 -5.82
CA ASP A 95 39.53 8.49 -5.94
C ASP A 95 38.54 8.98 -4.85
N ALA A 96 37.51 8.18 -4.55
CA ALA A 96 36.53 8.46 -3.49
C ALA A 96 37.16 8.38 -2.09
N ASP A 97 38.05 7.42 -1.83
CA ASP A 97 38.82 7.32 -0.59
C ASP A 97 39.67 8.57 -0.36
N ALA A 98 40.35 9.04 -1.40
CA ALA A 98 41.09 10.30 -1.34
C ALA A 98 40.17 11.51 -1.06
N ALA A 99 38.94 11.52 -1.62
CA ALA A 99 37.97 12.58 -1.36
C ALA A 99 37.46 12.56 0.08
N VAL A 100 37.17 11.38 0.64
CA VAL A 100 36.80 11.19 2.04
C VAL A 100 37.92 11.68 2.96
N ALA A 101 39.18 11.30 2.68
CA ALA A 101 40.34 11.74 3.46
C ALA A 101 40.50 13.27 3.43
N ARG A 102 40.36 13.91 2.27
CA ARG A 102 40.38 15.38 2.15
C ARG A 102 39.24 16.04 2.93
N ALA A 103 38.04 15.48 2.89
CA ALA A 103 36.90 16.02 3.61
C ALA A 103 37.04 15.85 5.13
N ALA A 104 37.59 14.73 5.60
CA ALA A 104 37.84 14.44 7.00
C ALA A 104 38.87 15.40 7.64
N GLY A 105 39.82 15.91 6.84
CA GLY A 105 40.84 16.87 7.30
C GLY A 105 40.31 18.27 7.60
N ILE A 106 39.05 18.59 7.26
CA ILE A 106 38.45 19.89 7.55
C ILE A 106 38.01 19.93 9.02
N PRO A 107 38.44 20.91 9.83
CA PRO A 107 38.01 21.04 11.22
C PRO A 107 36.48 21.06 11.35
N GLY A 108 35.95 20.21 12.24
CA GLY A 108 34.51 20.04 12.42
C GLY A 108 33.81 19.20 11.35
N ALA A 109 34.52 18.55 10.42
CA ALA A 109 33.89 17.63 9.45
C ALA A 109 33.55 16.27 10.07
N VAL A 110 34.41 15.75 10.95
CA VAL A 110 34.14 14.51 11.70
C VAL A 110 33.55 14.90 13.05
N VAL A 111 32.24 15.13 13.09
CA VAL A 111 31.52 15.31 14.35
C VAL A 111 30.98 13.94 14.75
N GLU A 112 31.46 13.42 15.87
CA GLU A 112 30.84 12.28 16.53
C GLU A 112 29.48 12.75 17.03
N GLU A 113 28.42 12.27 16.39
CA GLU A 113 27.06 12.59 16.83
C GLU A 113 26.89 11.95 18.21
N PRO A 114 26.56 12.73 19.26
CA PRO A 114 26.40 12.15 20.59
C PRO A 114 25.38 11.03 20.49
N PRO A 115 25.64 9.85 21.10
CA PRO A 115 24.73 8.73 21.00
C PRO A 115 23.34 9.22 21.42
N PRO A 116 22.27 8.82 20.71
CA PRO A 116 20.93 9.22 21.08
C PRO A 116 20.77 8.89 22.56
N MET A 117 20.47 9.91 23.37
CA MET A 117 20.10 9.68 24.76
C MET A 117 18.81 8.87 24.69
N PHE A 118 18.94 7.56 24.84
CA PHE A 118 17.84 6.71 25.22
C PHE A 118 17.47 7.19 26.62
N ILE A 119 16.49 8.09 26.69
CA ILE A 119 15.77 8.30 27.94
C ILE A 119 15.05 6.97 28.15
N ASP A 120 15.63 6.12 28.99
CA ASP A 120 14.96 4.96 29.56
C ASP A 120 13.79 5.51 30.37
N ARG A 121 12.67 5.80 29.69
CA ARG A 121 11.42 6.07 30.36
C ARG A 121 11.08 4.73 31.02
N PRO A 122 11.13 4.62 32.36
CA PRO A 122 10.80 3.37 33.01
C PRO A 122 9.41 2.99 32.53
N GLY A 123 9.30 1.79 31.94
CA GLY A 123 8.03 1.24 31.51
C GLY A 123 7.07 1.18 32.70
N PRO A 124 5.75 0.98 32.46
CA PRO A 124 4.82 0.73 33.55
C PRO A 124 5.40 -0.38 34.46
N PRO A 125 5.30 -0.22 35.80
CA PRO A 125 5.83 -1.20 36.73
C PRO A 125 5.30 -2.60 36.41
N GLU A 126 6.11 -3.64 36.59
CA GLU A 126 5.69 -5.02 36.32
C GLU A 126 4.41 -5.38 37.11
N GLU A 127 4.25 -4.79 38.30
CA GLU A 127 3.07 -4.91 39.13
C GLU A 127 1.81 -4.39 38.42
N ALA A 128 1.91 -3.35 37.58
CA ALA A 128 0.77 -2.81 36.84
C ALA A 128 0.23 -3.82 35.82
N PHE A 129 1.11 -4.60 35.18
CA PHE A 129 0.71 -5.65 34.25
C PHE A 129 0.12 -6.85 34.97
N VAL A 130 0.71 -7.25 36.09
CA VAL A 130 0.20 -8.37 36.91
C VAL A 130 -1.16 -8.03 37.52
N ILE A 131 -1.32 -6.85 38.11
CA ILE A 131 -2.58 -6.39 38.70
C ILE A 131 -3.63 -6.19 37.61
N GLY A 132 -3.27 -5.59 36.48
CA GLY A 132 -4.17 -5.40 35.34
C GLY A 132 -4.64 -6.72 34.75
N GLY A 133 -3.72 -7.66 34.53
CA GLY A 133 -4.03 -9.00 34.03
C GLY A 133 -4.92 -9.78 35.00
N LEU A 134 -4.62 -9.76 36.30
CA LEU A 134 -5.44 -10.40 37.32
C LEU A 134 -6.84 -9.78 37.39
N PHE A 135 -6.96 -8.45 37.31
CA PHE A 135 -8.25 -7.77 37.29
C PHE A 135 -9.08 -8.14 36.04
N ILE A 136 -8.44 -8.23 34.88
CA ILE A 136 -9.12 -8.66 33.65
C ILE A 136 -9.64 -10.10 33.81
N VAL A 137 -8.82 -11.02 34.31
CA VAL A 137 -9.20 -12.44 34.44
C VAL A 137 -10.25 -12.66 35.53
N CYS A 138 -10.11 -12.00 36.69
CA CYS A 138 -10.98 -12.22 37.84
C CYS A 138 -12.27 -11.37 37.82
N ALA A 139 -12.27 -10.19 37.21
CA ALA A 139 -13.43 -9.30 37.18
C ALA A 139 -14.04 -9.20 35.78
N ILE A 140 -13.26 -8.76 34.78
CA ILE A 140 -13.82 -8.43 33.45
C ILE A 140 -14.29 -9.69 32.73
N LEU A 141 -13.45 -10.73 32.67
CA LEU A 141 -13.74 -11.97 31.95
C LEU A 141 -15.05 -12.66 32.40
N PRO A 142 -15.31 -12.91 33.71
CA PRO A 142 -16.56 -13.53 34.13
C PRO A 142 -17.78 -12.63 33.89
N ILE A 143 -17.63 -11.31 34.00
CA ILE A 143 -18.70 -10.35 33.67
C ILE A 143 -19.02 -10.44 32.17
N SER A 144 -18.01 -10.41 31.30
CA SER A 144 -18.18 -10.55 29.85
C SER A 144 -18.87 -11.86 29.48
N ILE A 145 -18.47 -13.00 30.08
CA ILE A 145 -19.11 -14.30 29.86
C ILE A 145 -20.58 -14.27 30.33
N ALA A 146 -20.87 -13.68 31.48
CA ALA A 146 -22.23 -13.58 32.00
C ALA A 146 -23.13 -12.74 31.07
N PHE A 147 -22.64 -11.61 30.57
CA PHE A 147 -23.38 -10.77 29.61
C PHE A 147 -23.57 -11.47 28.27
N ALA A 148 -22.54 -12.12 27.73
CA ALA A 148 -22.66 -12.91 26.50
C ALA A 148 -23.73 -14.01 26.64
N ARG A 149 -23.71 -14.75 27.75
CA ARG A 149 -24.70 -15.80 28.05
C ARG A 149 -26.12 -15.22 28.25
N ARG A 150 -26.25 -14.02 28.81
CA ARG A 150 -27.54 -13.32 28.97
C ARG A 150 -28.14 -12.90 27.63
N ILE A 151 -27.31 -12.33 26.74
CA ILE A 151 -27.74 -11.93 25.39
C ILE A 151 -28.18 -13.16 24.61
N TRP A 152 -27.34 -14.21 24.58
CA TRP A 152 -27.66 -15.42 23.82
C TRP A 152 -28.94 -16.12 24.30
N ARG A 153 -29.17 -16.22 25.62
CA ARG A 153 -30.43 -16.75 26.16
C ARG A 153 -31.65 -15.91 25.81
N ARG A 154 -31.52 -14.57 25.77
CA ARG A 154 -32.62 -13.68 25.36
C ARG A 154 -32.93 -13.83 23.87
N SER A 155 -31.91 -13.92 23.03
CA SER A 155 -32.07 -14.13 21.60
C SER A 155 -32.68 -15.50 21.29
N ALA A 156 -32.24 -16.57 21.97
CA ALA A 156 -32.83 -17.89 21.82
C ALA A 156 -34.31 -17.94 22.23
N ALA A 157 -34.69 -17.23 23.30
CA ALA A 157 -36.09 -17.11 23.72
C ALA A 157 -36.95 -16.32 22.71
N ALA A 158 -36.38 -15.32 22.04
CA ALA A 158 -37.08 -14.54 21.01
C ALA A 158 -37.26 -15.30 19.69
N VAL A 159 -36.31 -16.18 19.32
CA VAL A 159 -36.41 -17.02 18.11
C VAL A 159 -37.38 -18.19 18.30
N ALA A 160 -37.48 -18.73 19.52
CA ALA A 160 -38.45 -19.78 19.83
C ALA A 160 -39.92 -19.31 19.76
N SER A 161 -40.16 -17.99 19.85
CA SER A 161 -41.48 -17.38 19.65
C SER A 161 -41.65 -16.87 18.22
N LEU A 162 -41.40 -17.72 17.21
CA LEU A 162 -41.87 -17.43 15.86
C LEU A 162 -43.40 -17.27 15.93
N PRO A 163 -43.96 -16.08 15.62
CA PRO A 163 -45.39 -15.84 15.78
C PRO A 163 -46.20 -16.83 14.95
N GLN A 164 -47.13 -17.54 15.58
CA GLN A 164 -48.06 -18.46 14.90
C GLN A 164 -48.74 -17.79 13.70
N GLU A 165 -48.98 -16.48 13.80
CA GLU A 165 -49.52 -15.64 12.72
C GLU A 165 -48.64 -15.60 11.46
N LEU A 166 -47.31 -15.64 11.59
CA LEU A 166 -46.42 -15.73 10.43
C LEU A 166 -46.52 -17.12 9.78
N MET A 167 -46.65 -18.18 10.57
CA MET A 167 -46.84 -19.54 10.05
C MET A 167 -48.16 -19.66 9.29
N ASP A 168 -49.25 -19.11 9.84
CA ASP A 168 -50.56 -19.09 9.19
C ASP A 168 -50.54 -18.29 7.89
N ARG A 169 -49.81 -17.17 7.84
CA ARG A 169 -49.62 -16.38 6.61
C ARG A 169 -48.82 -17.16 5.57
N LEU A 170 -47.79 -17.91 5.96
CA LEU A 170 -47.01 -18.74 5.05
C LEU A 170 -47.86 -19.89 4.47
N THR A 171 -48.65 -20.57 5.29
CA THR A 171 -49.57 -21.61 4.84
C THR A 171 -50.61 -21.08 3.84
N ARG A 172 -51.15 -19.87 4.09
CA ARG A 172 -52.09 -19.23 3.15
C ARG A 172 -51.40 -18.82 1.86
N LEU A 173 -50.14 -18.37 1.92
CA LEU A 173 -49.36 -18.06 0.73
C LEU A 173 -49.09 -19.32 -0.10
N ASP A 174 -48.75 -20.44 0.54
CA ASP A 174 -48.53 -21.73 -0.11
C ASP A 174 -49.78 -22.18 -0.88
N GLN A 175 -50.95 -22.16 -0.22
CA GLN A 175 -52.23 -22.47 -0.85
C GLN A 175 -52.61 -21.52 -2.00
N ALA A 176 -52.30 -20.22 -1.85
CA ALA A 176 -52.54 -19.25 -2.91
C ALA A 176 -51.64 -19.50 -4.13
N VAL A 177 -50.38 -19.88 -3.90
CA VAL A 177 -49.43 -20.23 -4.97
C VAL A 177 -49.89 -21.48 -5.71
N ASP A 178 -50.33 -22.53 -4.99
CA ASP A 178 -50.87 -23.75 -5.60
C ASP A 178 -52.12 -23.46 -6.45
N ALA A 179 -53.02 -22.61 -5.96
CA ALA A 179 -54.21 -22.20 -6.71
C ALA A 179 -53.85 -21.40 -7.97
N ILE A 180 -52.85 -20.51 -7.89
CA ILE A 180 -52.35 -19.77 -9.04
C ILE A 180 -51.74 -20.74 -10.07
N ALA A 181 -51.00 -21.76 -9.64
CA ALA A 181 -50.40 -22.73 -10.55
C ALA A 181 -51.47 -23.47 -11.38
N VAL A 182 -52.54 -23.94 -10.74
CA VAL A 182 -53.67 -24.62 -11.42
C VAL A 182 -54.42 -23.67 -12.35
N GLU A 183 -54.67 -22.42 -11.93
CA GLU A 183 -55.39 -21.46 -12.77
C GLU A 183 -54.55 -21.05 -13.99
N VAL A 184 -53.22 -20.94 -13.86
CA VAL A 184 -52.31 -20.68 -14.99
C VAL A 184 -52.30 -21.84 -15.98
N GLU A 185 -52.30 -23.09 -15.51
CA GLU A 185 -52.44 -24.27 -16.36
C GLU A 185 -53.76 -24.23 -17.12
N ARG A 186 -54.87 -24.01 -16.42
CA ARG A 186 -56.23 -23.92 -17.00
C ARG A 186 -56.37 -22.78 -18.01
N VAL A 187 -55.80 -21.60 -17.72
CA VAL A 187 -55.78 -20.46 -18.65
C VAL A 187 -54.93 -20.79 -19.86
N GLY A 188 -53.79 -21.45 -19.69
CA GLY A 188 -52.94 -21.95 -20.78
C GLY A 188 -53.69 -22.92 -21.70
N GLU A 189 -54.46 -23.85 -21.12
CA GLU A 189 -55.32 -24.77 -21.87
C GLU A 189 -56.46 -24.05 -22.60
N GLY A 190 -57.12 -23.09 -21.95
CA GLY A 190 -58.17 -22.28 -22.56
C GLY A 190 -57.66 -21.46 -23.75
N GLN A 191 -56.47 -20.88 -23.62
CA GLN A 191 -55.80 -20.17 -24.71
C GLN A 191 -55.43 -21.13 -25.85
N ARG A 192 -54.83 -22.28 -25.56
CA ARG A 192 -54.52 -23.30 -26.58
C ARG A 192 -55.77 -23.79 -27.30
N PHE A 193 -56.87 -24.01 -26.58
CA PHE A 193 -58.14 -24.43 -27.14
C PHE A 193 -58.71 -23.35 -28.08
N MET A 194 -58.75 -22.09 -27.66
CA MET A 194 -59.18 -20.98 -28.51
C MET A 194 -58.33 -20.85 -29.78
N THR A 195 -57.00 -20.94 -29.67
CA THR A 195 -56.11 -20.89 -30.84
C THR A 195 -56.37 -22.06 -31.78
N ARG A 196 -56.55 -23.28 -31.25
CA ARG A 196 -56.86 -24.47 -32.06
C ARG A 196 -58.21 -24.34 -32.78
N VAL A 197 -59.25 -23.88 -32.08
CA VAL A 197 -60.58 -23.65 -32.66
C VAL A 197 -60.56 -22.56 -33.74
N LEU A 198 -59.80 -21.47 -33.53
CA LEU A 198 -59.62 -20.42 -34.52
C LEU A 198 -58.84 -20.91 -35.76
N ALA A 199 -57.88 -21.83 -35.58
CA ALA A 199 -57.09 -22.40 -36.66
C ALA A 199 -57.83 -23.49 -37.47
N GLU A 200 -58.70 -24.29 -36.83
CA GLU A 200 -59.45 -25.37 -37.47
C GLU A 200 -60.65 -24.86 -38.33
N LYS A 201 -61.09 -23.60 -38.17
CA LYS A 201 -62.05 -22.94 -39.08
C LYS A 201 -61.32 -22.03 -40.08
N PRO A 202 -61.06 -22.46 -41.33
CA PRO A 202 -60.57 -21.57 -42.39
C PRO A 202 -61.66 -20.56 -42.73
N GLY A 203 -61.63 -19.40 -42.06
CA GLY A 203 -62.61 -18.32 -42.21
C GLY A 203 -63.07 -17.66 -40.91
N ALA A 204 -62.76 -18.19 -39.72
CA ALA A 204 -63.18 -17.56 -38.46
C ALA A 204 -62.52 -16.19 -38.22
N ALA A 205 -61.23 -16.05 -38.56
CA ALA A 205 -60.54 -14.76 -38.53
C ALA A 205 -61.11 -13.76 -39.56
N ALA A 206 -61.57 -14.23 -40.73
CA ALA A 206 -62.21 -13.41 -41.75
C ALA A 206 -63.65 -12.99 -41.36
N ALA A 207 -64.38 -13.85 -40.64
CA ALA A 207 -65.73 -13.56 -40.16
C ALA A 207 -65.76 -12.55 -39.00
N LEU A 208 -64.78 -12.59 -38.10
CA LEU A 208 -64.61 -11.59 -37.03
C LEU A 208 -64.20 -10.21 -37.57
N GLY A 209 -63.36 -10.17 -38.62
CA GLY A 209 -63.02 -8.93 -39.33
C GLY A 209 -64.22 -8.33 -40.08
N ALA A 210 -65.00 -9.15 -40.80
CA ALA A 210 -66.17 -8.70 -41.54
C ALA A 210 -67.33 -8.23 -40.64
N ALA A 211 -67.51 -8.84 -39.46
CA ALA A 211 -68.51 -8.39 -38.48
C ALA A 211 -68.15 -7.03 -37.84
N ALA A 212 -66.85 -6.77 -37.62
CA ALA A 212 -66.38 -5.47 -37.14
C ALA A 212 -66.52 -4.35 -38.20
N GLU A 213 -66.41 -4.68 -39.49
CA GLU A 213 -66.68 -3.75 -40.60
C GLU A 213 -68.17 -3.44 -40.78
N GLN A 214 -69.06 -4.45 -40.74
CA GLN A 214 -70.50 -4.23 -40.86
C GLN A 214 -71.10 -3.40 -39.70
N GLN A 215 -70.48 -3.42 -38.52
CA GLN A 215 -70.90 -2.62 -37.37
C GLN A 215 -70.40 -1.17 -37.44
N ARG A 216 -69.40 -0.87 -38.28
CA ARG A 216 -68.96 0.50 -38.60
C ARG A 216 -69.83 1.16 -39.66
N GLU A 217 -70.39 0.42 -40.61
CA GLU A 217 -71.28 0.97 -41.65
C GLU A 217 -72.72 1.20 -41.18
N ARG A 218 -73.11 0.68 -40.01
CA ARG A 218 -74.43 0.87 -39.39
C ARG A 218 -74.47 1.96 -38.31
N ARG A 219 -73.43 2.80 -38.20
CA ARG A 219 -73.32 3.89 -37.23
C ARG A 219 -73.05 5.21 -37.94
#